data_AF-A0A962S0B7-F1
#
_entry.id   AF-A0A962S0B7-F1
#
_cell.length_a   1.000
_cell.length_b   1.000
_cell.length_c   1.000
_cell.angle_alpha   90.00
_cell.angle_beta   90.00
_cell.angle_gamma   90.00
#
_symmetry.space_group_name_H-M   'P 1'
#
loop_
_entity.id
_entity.type
_entity.pdbx_description
1 polymer ?
#
loop_
_entity_poly.entity_id
_entity_poly.type
_entity_poly.pdbx_seq_one_letter_code
_entity_poly.pdbx_strand_id
1 'polypeptide(L)'
;MTENRILKEQIPVESEGMAASVDRDSRRYSSRSSHSRSVKKIFHLRIIVAVLSVALLITIFGWIAASMKLIAVEDQFHDYQLSSSEGMSISESQAAEIERLKTEKEILVKGVIPGLRLLEFDSTINIDDQYFRNIGFTLTGTSHSKNYEYRIVLHNDSLNVVTPAVTVFLFDDRGIQVGSTVLSKMDATSKAEFNVLQPNETRSYTGRIALNIQSEPRYFLVDVK
;
A
#
# COMPACT_ATOMS: atom_id res chain seq x y z
N MET A 1 -51.53 15.88 -48.84
CA MET A 1 -51.75 15.48 -50.24
C MET A 1 -51.10 14.12 -50.44
N THR A 2 -51.89 13.17 -50.97
CA THR A 2 -51.49 11.90 -51.65
C THR A 2 -50.65 10.90 -50.83
N GLU A 3 -50.98 9.62 -50.67
CA GLU A 3 -51.94 8.77 -51.38
C GLU A 3 -52.11 7.41 -50.67
N ASN A 4 -53.34 6.88 -50.68
CA ASN A 4 -53.76 5.53 -51.10
C ASN A 4 -52.90 4.33 -50.70
N ARG A 5 -53.44 3.26 -50.12
CA ARG A 5 -54.43 2.31 -50.69
C ARG A 5 -54.65 1.27 -49.58
N ILE A 6 -55.84 0.70 -49.37
CA ILE A 6 -56.22 -0.62 -49.90
C ILE A 6 -57.74 -0.75 -49.75
N LEU A 7 -58.36 -1.14 -50.86
CA LEU A 7 -59.77 -1.45 -51.04
C LEU A 7 -59.89 -2.97 -51.29
N LYS A 8 -61.12 -3.48 -51.09
CA LYS A 8 -61.70 -4.79 -51.43
C LYS A 8 -61.67 -5.81 -50.29
N GLU A 9 -62.76 -6.07 -49.55
CA GLU A 9 -64.14 -6.45 -49.96
C GLU A 9 -64.17 -7.80 -50.69
N GLN A 10 -64.66 -8.84 -50.00
CA GLN A 10 -65.85 -9.63 -50.40
C GLN A 10 -66.08 -10.81 -49.45
N ILE A 11 -67.27 -10.82 -48.84
CA ILE A 11 -68.00 -11.96 -48.25
C ILE A 11 -69.04 -12.38 -49.32
N PRO A 12 -69.47 -13.66 -49.43
CA PRO A 12 -70.71 -14.13 -48.75
C PRO A 12 -70.56 -15.57 -48.14
N VAL A 13 -71.21 -15.93 -47.01
CA VAL A 13 -72.60 -16.46 -46.84
C VAL A 13 -72.80 -17.77 -47.62
N GLU A 14 -73.07 -18.95 -47.04
CA GLU A 14 -74.33 -19.46 -46.42
C GLU A 14 -74.03 -20.93 -45.95
N SER A 15 -74.29 -21.32 -44.70
CA SER A 15 -75.47 -22.03 -44.16
C SER A 15 -75.43 -23.58 -44.14
N GLU A 16 -75.89 -24.09 -42.99
CA GLU A 16 -76.57 -25.36 -42.70
C GLU A 16 -75.88 -26.75 -42.78
N GLY A 17 -76.26 -27.60 -41.82
CA GLY A 17 -76.02 -29.06 -41.78
C GLY A 17 -75.02 -29.49 -40.69
N MET A 18 -75.37 -29.68 -39.41
CA MET A 18 -76.24 -30.72 -38.81
C MET A 18 -75.69 -32.16 -38.91
N ALA A 19 -75.54 -32.78 -37.72
CA ALA A 19 -75.50 -34.22 -37.40
C ALA A 19 -74.23 -35.07 -37.69
N ALA A 20 -73.47 -35.27 -36.61
CA ALA A 20 -73.05 -36.55 -36.03
C ALA A 20 -72.96 -37.82 -36.90
N SER A 21 -71.78 -38.46 -36.91
CA SER A 21 -71.44 -39.66 -36.10
C SER A 21 -70.53 -40.68 -36.81
N VAL A 22 -69.82 -41.45 -35.96
CA VAL A 22 -69.24 -42.79 -36.15
C VAL A 22 -67.75 -42.89 -36.49
N ASP A 23 -67.03 -43.28 -35.44
CA ASP A 23 -65.88 -44.19 -35.33
C ASP A 23 -65.13 -44.63 -36.59
N ARG A 24 -63.80 -44.52 -36.52
CA ARG A 24 -62.89 -45.61 -36.91
C ARG A 24 -61.53 -45.53 -36.22
N ASP A 25 -61.33 -46.53 -35.38
CA ASP A 25 -60.10 -47.04 -34.80
C ASP A 25 -58.99 -47.24 -35.86
N SER A 26 -57.76 -46.83 -35.56
CA SER A 26 -56.58 -47.51 -36.10
C SER A 26 -55.36 -47.35 -35.19
N ARG A 27 -55.04 -48.49 -34.56
CA ARG A 27 -53.82 -48.78 -33.81
C ARG A 27 -52.57 -48.69 -34.71
N ARG A 28 -51.47 -48.16 -34.18
CA ARG A 28 -50.11 -48.71 -34.41
C ARG A 28 -49.07 -48.23 -33.39
N TYR A 29 -48.73 -49.17 -32.51
CA TYR A 29 -47.39 -49.56 -32.03
C TYR A 29 -46.21 -48.59 -32.28
N SER A 30 -45.59 -48.12 -31.18
CA SER A 30 -44.14 -48.32 -30.97
C SER A 30 -43.75 -48.08 -29.51
N SER A 31 -43.16 -49.12 -28.93
CA SER A 31 -42.38 -49.13 -27.69
C SER A 31 -41.21 -48.15 -27.74
N ARG A 32 -40.85 -47.53 -26.60
CA ARG A 32 -39.52 -47.71 -25.96
C ARG A 32 -39.26 -46.77 -24.77
N SER A 33 -38.70 -47.41 -23.75
CA SER A 33 -37.78 -46.91 -22.72
C SER A 33 -38.24 -45.80 -21.76
N SER A 34 -38.75 -46.29 -20.62
CA SER A 34 -38.18 -45.97 -19.29
C SER A 34 -36.82 -45.25 -19.33
N HIS A 35 -36.80 -43.93 -19.15
CA HIS A 35 -35.59 -43.19 -18.74
C HIS A 35 -35.89 -41.85 -18.04
N SER A 36 -36.93 -41.73 -17.20
CA SER A 36 -37.21 -40.48 -16.47
C SER A 36 -36.74 -40.47 -15.00
N ARG A 37 -35.92 -41.44 -14.58
CA ARG A 37 -35.31 -41.44 -13.22
C ARG A 37 -33.94 -40.74 -13.16
N SER A 38 -33.44 -40.21 -14.27
CA SER A 38 -32.08 -39.61 -14.37
C SER A 38 -32.06 -38.07 -14.32
N VAL A 39 -33.15 -37.38 -14.67
CA VAL A 39 -33.14 -35.90 -14.75
C VAL A 39 -33.02 -35.25 -13.35
N LYS A 40 -33.67 -35.83 -12.33
CA LYS A 40 -33.50 -35.37 -10.94
C LYS A 40 -32.07 -35.58 -10.43
N LYS A 41 -31.42 -36.69 -10.83
CA LYS A 41 -30.02 -36.97 -10.45
C LYS A 41 -29.06 -35.95 -11.08
N ILE A 42 -29.28 -35.56 -12.34
CA ILE A 42 -28.48 -34.54 -13.02
C ILE A 42 -28.64 -33.16 -12.35
N PHE A 43 -29.86 -32.82 -11.91
CA PHE A 43 -30.11 -31.58 -11.18
C PHE A 43 -29.42 -31.56 -9.81
N HIS A 44 -29.51 -32.66 -9.05
CA HIS A 44 -28.78 -32.79 -7.79
C HIS A 44 -27.26 -32.73 -7.99
N LEU A 45 -26.74 -33.34 -9.06
CA LEU A 45 -25.30 -33.30 -9.38
C LEU A 45 -24.82 -31.87 -9.70
N ARG A 46 -25.63 -31.08 -10.41
CA ARG A 46 -25.34 -29.64 -10.67
C ARG A 46 -25.34 -28.81 -9.40
N ILE A 47 -26.27 -29.04 -8.47
CA ILE A 47 -26.28 -28.37 -7.17
C ILE A 47 -25.04 -28.74 -6.35
N ILE A 48 -24.68 -30.03 -6.33
CA ILE A 48 -23.48 -30.49 -5.62
C ILE A 48 -22.23 -29.82 -6.19
N VAL A 49 -22.08 -29.73 -7.51
CA VAL A 49 -20.95 -29.04 -8.15
C VAL A 49 -20.94 -27.54 -7.84
N ALA A 50 -22.11 -26.88 -7.86
CA ALA A 50 -22.21 -25.47 -7.51
C ALA A 50 -21.81 -25.22 -6.04
N VAL A 51 -22.31 -26.03 -5.11
CA VAL A 51 -21.94 -25.95 -3.68
C VAL A 51 -20.44 -26.22 -3.49
N LEU A 52 -19.89 -27.22 -4.20
CA LEU A 52 -18.46 -27.53 -4.14
C LEU A 52 -17.61 -26.37 -4.67
N SER A 53 -18.04 -25.71 -5.73
CA SER A 53 -17.34 -24.56 -6.30
C SER A 53 -17.35 -23.35 -5.36
N VAL A 54 -18.48 -23.09 -4.70
CA VAL A 54 -18.59 -22.01 -3.71
C VAL A 54 -17.74 -22.32 -2.47
N ALA A 55 -17.76 -23.57 -2.00
CA ALA A 55 -16.91 -24.00 -0.89
C ALA A 55 -15.42 -23.84 -1.23
N LEU A 56 -15.01 -24.18 -2.45
CA LEU A 56 -13.62 -24.03 -2.92
C LEU A 56 -13.22 -22.55 -3.04
N LEU A 57 -14.12 -21.67 -3.46
CA LEU A 57 -13.86 -20.23 -3.46
C LEU A 57 -13.70 -19.70 -2.03
N ILE A 58 -14.55 -20.11 -1.09
CA ILE A 58 -14.45 -19.71 0.32
C ILE A 58 -13.12 -20.18 0.92
N THR A 59 -12.67 -21.40 0.61
CA THR A 59 -11.37 -21.88 1.11
C THR A 59 -10.21 -21.11 0.49
N ILE A 60 -10.24 -20.83 -0.81
CA ILE A 60 -9.19 -20.01 -1.47
C ILE A 60 -9.15 -18.60 -0.88
N PHE A 61 -10.30 -17.93 -0.73
CA PHE A 61 -10.36 -16.60 -0.12
C PHE A 61 -9.93 -16.63 1.35
N GLY A 62 -10.28 -17.68 2.10
CA GLY A 62 -9.82 -17.91 3.46
C GLY A 62 -8.30 -18.08 3.55
N TRP A 63 -7.70 -18.85 2.64
CA TRP A 63 -6.25 -19.01 2.54
C TRP A 63 -5.55 -17.71 2.16
N ILE A 64 -6.10 -16.95 1.22
CA ILE A 64 -5.54 -15.64 0.83
C ILE A 64 -5.61 -14.67 2.01
N ALA A 65 -6.75 -14.57 2.72
CA ALA A 65 -6.89 -13.72 3.89
C ALA A 65 -5.97 -14.16 5.06
N ALA A 66 -5.81 -15.47 5.27
CA ALA A 66 -4.87 -16.02 6.25
C ALA A 66 -3.40 -15.75 5.87
N SER A 67 -3.06 -15.85 4.58
CA SER A 67 -1.72 -15.54 4.08
C SER A 67 -1.40 -14.04 4.18
N MET A 68 -2.37 -13.16 3.94
CA MET A 68 -2.22 -11.72 4.17
C MET A 68 -2.02 -11.41 5.66
N LYS A 69 -2.66 -12.16 6.56
CA LYS A 69 -2.40 -12.06 8.00
C LYS A 69 -1.04 -12.64 8.39
N LEU A 70 -0.54 -13.68 7.73
CA LEU A 70 0.81 -14.21 7.96
C LEU A 70 1.89 -13.21 7.52
N ILE A 71 1.70 -12.53 6.38
CA ILE A 71 2.63 -11.47 5.93
C ILE A 71 2.55 -10.22 6.84
N ALA A 72 1.43 -9.98 7.53
CA ALA A 72 1.29 -8.92 8.54
C ALA A 72 1.64 -9.36 9.98
N VAL A 73 1.96 -10.64 10.19
CA VAL A 73 2.42 -11.22 11.48
C VAL A 73 3.90 -11.67 11.40
N GLU A 74 4.57 -11.41 10.28
CA GLU A 74 6.01 -11.59 10.10
C GLU A 74 6.85 -10.46 10.76
N ASP A 75 6.20 -9.47 11.39
CA ASP A 75 6.89 -8.33 12.04
C ASP A 75 6.94 -8.44 13.57
N GLN A 76 6.39 -9.51 14.18
CA GLN A 76 6.35 -9.68 15.64
C GLN A 76 6.67 -11.10 16.17
N PHE A 77 7.16 -12.03 15.34
CA PHE A 77 7.41 -13.41 15.82
C PHE A 77 8.74 -14.04 15.38
N HIS A 78 9.72 -13.23 14.97
CA HIS A 78 11.06 -13.73 14.62
C HIS A 78 12.10 -13.66 15.75
N ASP A 79 11.70 -13.33 16.98
CA ASP A 79 12.65 -13.09 18.09
C ASP A 79 12.60 -14.14 19.22
N TYR A 80 11.68 -15.11 19.22
CA TYR A 80 11.60 -16.08 20.32
C TYR A 80 11.16 -17.47 19.83
N GLN A 81 12.05 -18.47 20.00
CA GLN A 81 11.78 -19.93 20.15
C GLN A 81 12.31 -20.95 19.13
N LEU A 82 13.21 -20.64 18.18
CA LEU A 82 13.76 -21.69 17.29
C LEU A 82 15.28 -21.87 17.23
N SER A 83 16.08 -21.16 18.02
CA SER A 83 17.56 -21.27 17.94
C SER A 83 18.27 -21.83 19.18
N SER A 84 17.53 -22.27 20.21
CA SER A 84 18.12 -22.43 21.56
C SER A 84 18.82 -23.77 21.86
N SER A 85 19.21 -24.58 20.88
CA SER A 85 20.03 -25.77 21.20
C SER A 85 21.03 -26.27 20.15
N GLU A 86 21.10 -25.69 18.93
CA GLU A 86 22.07 -26.12 17.89
C GLU A 86 22.82 -24.98 17.16
N GLY A 87 22.53 -23.70 17.43
CA GLY A 87 23.05 -22.58 16.60
C GLY A 87 24.32 -21.87 17.07
N MET A 88 24.91 -22.27 18.21
CA MET A 88 25.91 -21.45 18.94
C MET A 88 27.26 -21.24 18.23
N SER A 89 27.60 -22.03 17.20
CA SER A 89 28.83 -21.87 16.40
C SER A 89 28.58 -21.27 15.01
N ILE A 90 27.32 -21.25 14.56
CA ILE A 90 26.92 -20.70 13.26
C ILE A 90 26.53 -19.21 13.41
N SER A 91 26.12 -18.80 14.61
CA SER A 91 25.70 -17.42 14.90
C SER A 91 26.82 -16.39 14.81
N GLU A 92 28.05 -16.70 15.22
CA GLU A 92 29.15 -15.72 15.17
C GLU A 92 29.57 -15.41 13.73
N SER A 93 29.66 -16.43 12.87
CA SER A 93 30.01 -16.22 11.46
C SER A 93 28.90 -15.53 10.68
N GLN A 94 27.62 -15.84 10.95
CA GLN A 94 26.50 -15.14 10.33
C GLN A 94 26.30 -13.73 10.90
N ALA A 95 26.51 -13.51 12.20
CA ALA A 95 26.47 -12.18 12.79
C ALA A 95 27.60 -11.30 12.26
N ALA A 96 28.82 -11.86 12.16
CA ALA A 96 29.96 -11.18 11.56
C ALA A 96 29.73 -10.89 10.07
N GLU A 97 29.09 -11.80 9.33
CA GLU A 97 28.75 -11.57 7.92
C GLU A 97 27.63 -10.52 7.79
N ILE A 98 26.62 -10.53 8.65
CA ILE A 98 25.58 -9.50 8.69
C ILE A 98 26.17 -8.13 9.05
N GLU A 99 27.08 -8.08 10.02
CA GLU A 99 27.78 -6.86 10.41
C GLU A 99 28.64 -6.35 9.25
N ARG A 100 29.43 -7.23 8.63
CA ARG A 100 30.21 -6.92 7.44
C ARG A 100 29.35 -6.38 6.30
N LEU A 101 28.23 -7.03 6.00
CA LEU A 101 27.30 -6.60 4.95
C LEU A 101 26.64 -5.25 5.28
N LYS A 102 26.33 -4.99 6.56
CA LYS A 102 25.84 -3.68 7.02
C LYS A 102 26.90 -2.60 6.83
N THR A 103 28.14 -2.88 7.22
CA THR A 103 29.26 -1.95 7.06
C THR A 103 29.58 -1.70 5.60
N GLU A 104 29.59 -2.73 4.76
CA GLU A 104 29.81 -2.60 3.31
C GLU A 104 28.70 -1.77 2.66
N LYS A 105 27.44 -2.04 3.01
CA LYS A 105 26.30 -1.23 2.56
C LYS A 105 26.41 0.23 3.01
N GLU A 106 26.80 0.47 4.26
CA GLU A 106 26.99 1.82 4.79
C GLU A 106 28.13 2.55 4.06
N ILE A 107 29.23 1.85 3.74
CA ILE A 107 30.34 2.39 2.94
C ILE A 107 29.87 2.71 1.52
N LEU A 108 29.08 1.84 0.89
CA LEU A 108 28.56 2.08 -0.46
C LEU A 108 27.62 3.28 -0.49
N VAL A 109 26.70 3.38 0.47
CA VAL A 109 25.73 4.49 0.53
C VAL A 109 26.43 5.81 0.86
N LYS A 110 27.35 5.85 1.85
CA LYS A 110 28.12 7.05 2.19
C LYS A 110 29.15 7.43 1.13
N GLY A 111 29.71 6.45 0.42
CA GLY A 111 30.66 6.66 -0.66
C GLY A 111 30.03 7.30 -1.89
N VAL A 112 28.73 7.05 -2.12
CA VAL A 112 27.95 7.65 -3.22
C VAL A 112 27.40 9.03 -2.85
N ILE A 113 27.04 9.28 -1.59
CA ILE A 113 26.46 10.55 -1.13
C ILE A 113 27.33 11.17 -0.01
N PRO A 114 28.21 12.14 -0.33
CA PRO A 114 28.99 12.85 0.66
C PRO A 114 28.10 13.56 1.68
N GLY A 115 28.48 13.51 2.96
CA GLY A 115 27.77 14.20 4.04
C GLY A 115 26.55 13.47 4.60
N LEU A 116 26.23 12.27 4.09
CA LEU A 116 25.11 11.47 4.59
C LEU A 116 25.36 10.95 6.01
N ARG A 117 24.40 11.15 6.92
CA ARG A 117 24.47 10.74 8.33
C ARG A 117 23.33 9.78 8.69
N LEU A 118 23.57 8.91 9.67
CA LEU A 118 22.54 7.99 10.17
C LEU A 118 21.43 8.81 10.83
N LEU A 119 20.18 8.47 10.54
CA LEU A 119 19.04 9.08 11.19
C LEU A 119 18.78 8.39 12.52
N GLU A 120 18.84 9.17 13.60
CA GLU A 120 18.54 8.73 14.96
C GLU A 120 17.31 9.48 15.48
N PHE A 121 16.29 8.73 15.91
CA PHE A 121 15.11 9.30 16.54
C PHE A 121 15.36 9.59 18.02
N ASP A 122 14.74 10.64 18.52
CA ASP A 122 14.76 11.09 19.92
C ASP A 122 16.18 11.38 20.44
N SER A 123 17.10 11.62 19.51
CA SER A 123 18.49 12.01 19.73
C SER A 123 18.75 13.38 19.11
N THR A 124 19.74 14.10 19.64
CA THR A 124 20.21 15.37 19.08
C THR A 124 21.57 15.17 18.45
N ILE A 125 21.67 15.46 17.15
CA ILE A 125 22.88 15.30 16.36
C ILE A 125 23.48 16.69 16.13
N ASN A 126 24.72 16.88 16.60
CA ASN A 126 25.47 18.12 16.37
C ASN A 126 26.13 18.06 14.98
N ILE A 127 25.97 19.14 14.21
CA ILE A 127 26.60 19.32 12.89
C ILE A 127 27.64 20.44 12.96
N ASP A 128 27.36 21.50 13.71
CA ASP A 128 28.24 22.67 13.92
C ASP A 128 28.86 23.20 12.61
N ASP A 129 28.01 23.48 11.63
CA ASP A 129 28.38 23.97 10.30
C ASP A 129 27.71 25.31 9.98
N GLN A 130 28.49 26.33 9.65
CA GLN A 130 28.04 27.71 9.44
C GLN A 130 27.16 28.21 10.60
N TYR A 131 25.86 28.45 10.37
CA TYR A 131 24.88 28.82 11.37
C TYR A 131 24.03 27.63 11.87
N PHE A 132 24.25 26.42 11.36
CA PHE A 132 23.55 25.21 11.79
C PHE A 132 24.27 24.58 12.99
N ARG A 133 23.56 24.34 14.10
CA ARG A 133 24.16 23.75 15.30
C ARG A 133 23.77 22.30 15.45
N ASN A 134 22.47 22.03 15.56
CA ASN A 134 21.99 20.68 15.78
C ASN A 134 20.63 20.41 15.16
N ILE A 135 20.35 19.12 15.02
CA ILE A 135 19.10 18.56 14.55
C ILE A 135 18.69 17.39 15.41
N GLY A 136 17.41 17.32 15.75
CA GLY A 136 16.78 16.13 16.31
C GLY A 136 15.60 15.72 15.46
N PHE A 137 15.36 14.41 15.40
CA PHE A 137 14.20 13.83 14.73
C PHE A 137 13.32 13.14 15.75
N THR A 138 12.00 13.22 15.58
CA THR A 138 11.04 12.50 16.42
C THR A 138 10.05 11.78 15.50
N LEU A 139 9.81 10.52 15.80
CA LEU A 139 8.79 9.72 15.14
C LEU A 139 7.51 9.80 15.97
N THR A 140 6.41 10.30 15.38
CA THR A 140 5.11 10.37 16.06
C THR A 140 4.03 9.63 15.28
N GLY A 141 2.89 9.35 15.91
CA GLY A 141 1.73 8.71 15.29
C GLY A 141 1.62 7.21 15.56
N THR A 142 0.90 6.50 14.69
CA THR A 142 0.64 5.05 14.85
C THR A 142 1.43 4.24 13.83
N SER A 143 1.42 2.91 13.96
CA SER A 143 2.03 1.99 12.98
C SER A 143 1.59 2.29 11.53
N HIS A 144 0.33 2.68 11.34
CA HIS A 144 -0.23 2.98 10.01
C HIS A 144 -0.19 4.47 9.63
N SER A 145 0.24 5.35 10.53
CA SER A 145 0.26 6.80 10.33
C SER A 145 1.47 7.44 11.01
N LYS A 146 2.66 7.05 10.56
CA LYS A 146 3.94 7.61 11.01
C LYS A 146 4.10 9.05 10.50
N ASN A 147 4.43 9.98 11.40
CA ASN A 147 4.85 11.33 11.08
C ASN A 147 6.30 11.52 11.50
N TYR A 148 7.09 12.12 10.62
CA TYR A 148 8.50 12.43 10.87
C TYR A 148 8.60 13.91 11.19
N GLU A 149 8.95 14.22 12.43
CA GLU A 149 9.11 15.58 12.92
C GLU A 149 10.59 15.89 13.11
N TYR A 150 10.94 17.16 12.95
CA TYR A 150 12.29 17.65 13.15
C TYR A 150 12.29 18.82 14.13
N ARG A 151 13.41 18.97 14.85
CA ARG A 151 13.78 20.17 15.58
C ARG A 151 15.20 20.56 15.18
N ILE A 152 15.36 21.75 14.60
CA ILE A 152 16.66 22.29 14.18
C ILE A 152 16.96 23.54 14.99
N VAL A 153 18.20 23.68 15.43
CA VAL A 153 18.70 24.90 16.09
C VAL A 153 19.72 25.57 15.19
N LEU A 154 19.45 26.82 14.84
CA LEU A 154 20.37 27.69 14.14
C LEU A 154 20.92 28.75 15.10
N HIS A 155 22.18 29.12 14.93
CA HIS A 155 22.85 30.19 15.68
C HIS A 155 23.75 31.00 14.75
N ASN A 156 23.54 32.31 14.69
CA ASN A 156 24.41 33.21 13.95
C ASN A 156 25.52 33.75 14.87
N ASP A 157 26.72 33.20 14.75
CA ASP A 157 27.91 33.62 15.50
C ASP A 157 28.61 34.85 14.91
N SER A 158 28.15 35.35 13.76
CA SER A 158 28.74 36.49 13.08
C SER A 158 28.18 37.84 13.60
N LEU A 159 28.89 38.92 13.26
CA LEU A 159 28.44 40.30 13.50
C LEU A 159 27.46 40.81 12.44
N ASN A 160 27.18 40.02 11.39
CA ASN A 160 26.33 40.40 10.28
C ASN A 160 24.98 39.68 10.37
N VAL A 161 23.94 40.26 9.78
CA VAL A 161 22.66 39.57 9.59
C VAL A 161 22.83 38.47 8.55
N VAL A 162 22.33 37.26 8.82
CA VAL A 162 22.36 36.13 7.87
C VAL A 162 20.94 35.70 7.49
N THR A 163 20.78 35.22 6.26
CA THR A 163 19.51 34.66 5.76
C THR A 163 19.70 33.15 5.58
N PRO A 164 19.33 32.33 6.58
CA PRO A 164 19.62 30.91 6.52
C PRO A 164 18.80 30.21 5.43
N ALA A 165 19.49 29.47 4.56
CA ALA A 165 18.90 28.50 3.64
C ALA A 165 19.32 27.09 4.06
N VAL A 166 18.37 26.32 4.57
CA VAL A 166 18.62 24.95 5.06
C VAL A 166 17.61 24.02 4.43
N THR A 167 18.10 22.96 3.81
CA THR A 167 17.27 21.86 3.31
C THR A 167 17.70 20.57 3.99
N VAL A 168 16.72 19.81 4.48
CA VAL A 168 16.93 18.47 5.02
C VAL A 168 16.38 17.46 4.03
N PHE A 169 17.20 16.48 3.69
CA PHE A 169 16.83 15.35 2.84
C PHE A 169 16.83 14.08 3.67
N LEU A 170 15.85 13.21 3.43
CA LEU A 170 15.75 11.89 4.05
C LEU A 170 15.95 10.81 2.99
N PHE A 171 16.70 9.77 3.34
CA PHE A 171 17.01 8.65 2.46
C PHE A 171 16.69 7.32 3.12
N ASP A 172 16.22 6.35 2.33
CA ASP A 172 16.04 4.97 2.79
C ASP A 172 17.40 4.26 2.96
N ASP A 173 17.33 2.99 3.35
CA ASP A 173 18.50 2.15 3.53
C ASP A 173 19.28 1.87 2.23
N ARG A 174 18.69 2.10 1.05
CA ARG A 174 19.31 1.94 -0.27
C ARG A 174 19.92 3.25 -0.79
N GLY A 175 19.78 4.36 -0.05
CA GLY A 175 20.23 5.68 -0.48
C GLY A 175 19.26 6.38 -1.44
N ILE A 176 18.01 5.93 -1.53
CA ILE A 176 16.97 6.59 -2.32
C ILE A 176 16.34 7.69 -1.48
N GLN A 177 16.21 8.91 -2.03
CA GLN A 177 15.55 10.01 -1.33
C GLN A 177 14.06 9.71 -1.14
N VAL A 178 13.62 9.64 0.12
CA VAL A 178 12.22 9.35 0.49
C VAL A 178 11.46 10.58 0.97
N GLY A 179 12.15 11.67 1.30
CA GLY A 179 11.50 12.91 1.75
C GLY A 179 12.46 14.09 1.76
N SER A 180 11.91 15.30 1.90
CA SER A 180 12.69 16.51 2.09
C SER A 180 11.86 17.64 2.69
N THR A 181 12.52 18.55 3.38
CA THR A 181 11.90 19.80 3.83
C THR A 181 12.88 20.96 3.71
N VAL A 182 12.35 22.15 3.43
CA VAL A 182 13.11 23.40 3.44
C VAL A 182 12.68 24.16 4.68
N LEU A 183 13.63 24.61 5.48
CA LEU A 183 13.34 25.42 6.67
C LEU A 183 12.58 26.68 6.26
N SER A 184 11.38 26.83 6.79
CA SER A 184 10.55 28.01 6.57
C SER A 184 10.47 28.86 7.83
N LYS A 185 10.25 30.16 7.65
CA LYS A 185 9.93 31.07 8.76
C LYS A 185 8.70 30.63 9.57
N MET A 186 7.81 29.85 8.94
CA MET A 186 6.60 29.34 9.61
C MET A 186 6.92 28.24 10.63
N ASP A 187 8.07 27.59 10.48
CA ASP A 187 8.53 26.52 11.38
C ASP A 187 9.27 27.09 12.60
N ALA A 188 9.58 28.40 12.61
CA ALA A 188 10.31 29.05 13.68
C ALA A 188 9.50 29.11 14.98
N THR A 189 10.13 28.81 16.11
CA THR A 189 9.50 28.92 17.43
C THR A 189 9.21 30.36 17.84
N SER A 190 9.94 31.33 17.27
CA SER A 190 9.68 32.76 17.44
C SER A 190 9.02 33.34 16.19
N LYS A 191 8.02 34.20 16.37
CA LYS A 191 7.39 34.95 15.28
C LYS A 191 8.37 36.02 14.76
N ALA A 192 9.23 35.64 13.85
CA ALA A 192 10.06 36.59 13.10
C ALA A 192 9.32 37.04 11.83
N GLU A 193 9.36 38.34 11.54
CA GLU A 193 8.74 38.90 10.32
C GLU A 193 9.48 38.42 9.05
N PHE A 194 10.79 38.17 9.18
CA PHE A 194 11.69 37.80 8.10
C PHE A 194 12.46 36.51 8.44
N ASN A 195 12.83 35.73 7.41
CA ASN A 195 13.70 34.57 7.55
C ASN A 195 15.18 34.99 7.68
N VAL A 196 15.48 35.84 8.66
CA VAL A 196 16.84 36.32 8.94
C VAL A 196 17.19 36.03 10.40
N LEU A 197 18.47 35.79 10.65
CA LEU A 197 19.04 35.70 12.00
C LEU A 197 19.89 36.93 12.26
N GLN A 198 19.58 37.65 13.34
CA GLN A 198 20.37 38.78 13.82
C GLN A 198 21.73 38.30 14.34
N PRO A 199 22.73 39.21 14.46
CA PRO A 199 23.99 38.88 15.10
C PRO A 199 23.78 38.27 16.49
N ASN A 200 24.45 37.15 16.76
CA ASN A 200 24.36 36.40 18.02
C ASN A 200 22.94 35.85 18.33
N GLU A 201 22.04 35.78 17.34
CA GLU A 201 20.71 35.20 17.52
C GLU A 201 20.76 33.67 17.40
N THR A 202 20.10 32.99 18.33
CA THR A 202 19.77 31.57 18.24
C THR A 202 18.28 31.39 18.01
N ARG A 203 17.91 30.60 17.00
CA ARG A 203 16.51 30.30 16.70
C ARG A 203 16.30 28.82 16.45
N SER A 204 15.22 28.29 17.03
CA SER A 204 14.78 26.92 16.85
C SER A 204 13.67 26.85 15.80
N TYR A 205 13.69 25.80 15.00
CA TYR A 205 12.69 25.50 13.97
C TYR A 205 12.16 24.10 14.22
N THR A 206 10.84 23.94 14.17
CA THR A 206 10.15 22.65 14.34
C THR A 206 9.13 22.47 13.25
N GLY A 207 9.12 21.30 12.63
CA GLY A 207 8.18 21.01 11.56
C GLY A 207 8.07 19.53 11.26
N ARG A 208 7.30 19.22 10.21
CA ARG A 208 7.10 17.87 9.71
C ARG A 208 7.81 17.69 8.38
N ILE A 209 8.31 16.49 8.15
CA ILE A 209 8.87 16.07 6.87
C ILE A 209 7.87 15.11 6.23
N ALA A 210 7.30 15.53 5.11
CA ALA A 210 6.47 14.65 4.30
C ALA A 210 7.37 13.67 3.53
N LEU A 211 6.96 12.40 3.54
CA LEU A 211 7.58 11.40 2.69
C LEU A 211 6.93 11.42 1.30
N ASN A 212 7.77 11.46 0.27
CA ASN A 212 7.37 11.38 -1.13
C ASN A 212 7.13 9.92 -1.55
N ILE A 213 7.75 8.97 -0.84
CA ILE A 213 7.67 7.52 -1.08
C ILE A 213 7.36 6.85 0.25
N GLN A 214 6.47 5.84 0.27
CA GLN A 214 6.22 5.02 1.47
C GLN A 214 7.39 4.07 1.73
N SER A 215 8.48 4.61 2.24
CA SER A 215 9.66 3.87 2.67
C SER A 215 10.25 4.54 3.91
N GLU A 216 10.76 3.74 4.84
CA GLU A 216 11.26 4.23 6.12
C GLU A 216 12.61 4.93 5.95
N PRO A 217 12.76 6.18 6.40
CA PRO A 217 14.02 6.90 6.31
C PRO A 217 15.03 6.33 7.31
N ARG A 218 16.26 6.10 6.84
CA ARG A 218 17.38 5.58 7.63
C ARG A 218 18.55 6.54 7.70
N TYR A 219 18.66 7.44 6.73
CA TYR A 219 19.72 8.43 6.67
C TYR A 219 19.16 9.82 6.40
N PHE A 220 19.95 10.83 6.72
CA PHE A 220 19.65 12.21 6.38
C PHE A 220 20.87 12.95 5.85
N LEU A 221 20.62 14.00 5.08
CA LEU A 221 21.60 14.98 4.62
C LEU A 221 21.06 16.38 4.91
N VAL A 222 21.93 17.27 5.33
CA VAL A 222 21.61 18.69 5.49
C VAL A 222 22.43 19.48 4.47
N ASP A 223 21.75 20.28 3.67
CA ASP A 223 22.36 21.24 2.75
C ASP A 223 22.16 22.65 3.33
N VAL A 224 23.28 23.34 3.59
CA VAL A 224 23.34 24.68 4.18
C VAL A 224 23.99 25.62 3.16
N LYS A 225 23.28 26.69 2.78
CA LYS A 225 23.70 27.63 1.73
C LYS A 225 23.72 29.08 2.21
#